data_AF-A0A6G3SEC0-F1
#
_entry.id   AF-A0A6G3SEC0-F1
#
_cell.length_a   1.000
_cell.length_b   1.000
_cell.length_c   1.000
_cell.angle_alpha   90.00
_cell.angle_beta   90.00
_cell.angle_gamma   90.00
#
_symmetry.space_group_name_H-M   'P 1'
#
loop_
_entity.id
_entity.type
_entity.pdbx_description
1 polymer ?
#
loop_
_entity_poly.entity_id
_entity_poly.type
_entity_poly.pdbx_seq_one_letter_code
_entity_poly.pdbx_strand_id
1 'polypeptide(L)'
;LGGATSASPALARDGDSVRLVARAGDYTVWQRSLDSARDGATWTDWTKRAEFASGALAGAPALTGGGRTPLTATYRGVDGQLWRTPLSD
;
A
#
# COMPACT_ATOMS: atom_id res chain seq x y z
N LEU A 1 -10.05 -2.21 10.60
CA LEU A 1 -9.16 -2.91 9.64
C LEU A 1 -8.26 -3.96 10.31
N GLY A 2 -8.05 -3.90 11.64
CA GLY A 2 -7.09 -4.78 12.31
C GLY A 2 -5.64 -4.53 11.87
N GLY A 3 -4.70 -5.29 12.43
CA GLY A 3 -3.28 -5.19 12.13
C GLY A 3 -2.54 -4.09 12.92
N ALA A 4 -1.23 -4.26 13.06
CA ALA A 4 -0.33 -3.29 13.70
C ALA A 4 0.49 -2.55 12.65
N THR A 5 0.56 -1.23 12.76
CA THR A 5 1.27 -0.36 11.80
C THR A 5 2.42 0.38 12.48
N SER A 6 3.50 0.64 11.75
CA SER A 6 4.67 1.40 12.21
C SER A 6 4.78 2.80 11.58
N ALA A 7 3.86 3.12 10.66
CA ALA A 7 3.73 4.42 10.00
C ALA A 7 2.30 4.64 9.53
N SER A 8 1.95 5.88 9.16
CA SER A 8 0.66 6.19 8.56
C SER A 8 0.41 5.33 7.31
N PRO A 9 -0.79 4.75 7.15
CA PRO A 9 -1.15 4.04 5.94
C PRO A 9 -1.37 5.01 4.78
N ALA A 10 -1.30 4.50 3.55
CA ALA A 10 -1.65 5.22 2.34
C ALA A 10 -2.75 4.47 1.59
N LEU A 11 -3.65 5.20 0.95
CA LEU A 11 -4.71 4.63 0.14
C LEU A 11 -4.89 5.39 -1.16
N ALA A 12 -5.34 4.68 -2.19
CA ALA A 12 -5.67 5.26 -3.48
C ALA A 12 -6.83 4.48 -4.10
N ARG A 13 -7.55 5.14 -5.01
CA ARG A 13 -8.53 4.47 -5.84
C ARG A 13 -7.81 3.71 -6.96
N ASP A 14 -8.26 2.50 -7.21
CA ASP A 14 -7.73 1.61 -8.21
C ASP A 14 -8.89 0.97 -8.98
N GLY A 15 -9.27 1.62 -10.08
CA GLY A 15 -10.53 1.36 -10.77
C GLY A 15 -11.72 1.57 -9.83
N ASP A 16 -12.46 0.49 -9.60
CA ASP A 16 -13.62 0.45 -8.71
C ASP A 16 -13.27 0.00 -7.28
N SER A 17 -12.01 -0.32 -7.03
CA SER A 17 -11.52 -0.68 -5.71
C SER A 17 -10.79 0.48 -5.03
N VAL A 18 -10.67 0.41 -3.70
CA VAL A 18 -9.70 1.18 -2.92
C VAL A 18 -8.58 0.25 -2.51
N ARG A 19 -7.34 0.60 -2.84
CA ARG A 19 -6.16 -0.11 -2.34
C ARG A 19 -5.56 0.67 -1.18
N LEU A 20 -5.32 -0.02 -0.05
CA LEU A 20 -4.62 0.52 1.11
C LEU A 20 -3.33 -0.26 1.32
N VAL A 21 -2.23 0.47 1.55
CA VAL A 21 -0.95 -0.09 1.97
C VAL A 21 -0.53 0.46 3.33
N ALA A 22 0.12 -0.36 4.13
CA ALA A 22 0.67 0.03 5.42
C ALA A 22 2.01 -0.67 5.66
N ARG A 23 2.93 0.02 6.33
CA ARG A 23 4.14 -0.59 6.88
C ARG A 23 3.81 -1.18 8.24
N ALA A 24 4.07 -2.47 8.43
CA ALA A 24 3.86 -3.16 9.69
C ALA A 24 5.03 -2.96 10.67
N GLY A 25 4.87 -3.45 11.92
CA GLY A 25 5.91 -3.39 12.95
C GLY A 25 7.18 -4.20 12.63
N ASP A 26 7.08 -5.19 11.76
CA ASP A 26 8.20 -5.98 11.24
C ASP A 26 8.91 -5.31 10.04
N TYR A 27 8.55 -4.06 9.75
CA TYR A 27 9.05 -3.24 8.66
C TYR A 27 8.78 -3.73 7.25
N THR A 28 7.87 -4.70 7.08
CA THR A 28 7.37 -5.11 5.78
C THR A 28 6.15 -4.27 5.37
N VAL A 29 5.86 -4.22 4.07
CA VAL A 29 4.69 -3.53 3.52
C VAL A 29 3.57 -4.54 3.27
N TRP A 30 2.37 -4.21 3.73
CA TRP A 30 1.17 -5.01 3.58
C TRP A 30 0.09 -4.21 2.88
N GLN A 31 -0.83 -4.91 2.22
CA GLN A 31 -1.98 -4.32 1.57
C GLN A 31 -3.30 -4.98 1.97
N ARG A 32 -4.37 -4.28 1.63
CA ARG A 32 -5.75 -4.76 1.64
C ARG A 32 -6.54 -3.96 0.62
N SER A 33 -7.58 -4.55 0.05
CA SER A 33 -8.46 -3.88 -0.91
C SER A 33 -9.91 -3.86 -0.42
N LEU A 34 -10.68 -2.93 -0.96
CA LEU A 34 -12.12 -2.82 -0.77
C LEU A 34 -12.74 -2.61 -2.16
N ASP A 35 -13.65 -3.49 -2.58
CA ASP A 35 -14.42 -3.29 -3.80
C ASP A 35 -15.48 -2.19 -3.56
N SER A 36 -15.13 -0.94 -3.81
CA SER A 36 -15.96 0.21 -3.45
C SER A 36 -17.18 0.42 -4.34
N ALA A 37 -17.34 -0.37 -5.41
CA ALA A 37 -18.50 -0.31 -6.29
C ALA A 37 -19.68 -1.16 -5.81
N ARG A 38 -19.50 -1.99 -4.78
CA ARG A 38 -20.57 -2.84 -4.23
C ARG A 38 -21.09 -2.31 -2.90
N ASP A 39 -22.41 -2.22 -2.78
CA ASP A 39 -23.05 -1.98 -1.49
C ASP A 39 -22.74 -3.12 -0.52
N GLY A 40 -22.36 -2.77 0.72
CA GLY A 40 -21.96 -3.74 1.73
C GLY A 40 -20.57 -4.35 1.50
N ALA A 41 -19.74 -3.77 0.63
CA ALA A 41 -18.40 -4.25 0.37
C ALA A 41 -17.59 -4.41 1.64
N THR A 42 -16.88 -5.54 1.71
CA THR A 42 -15.96 -5.85 2.79
C THR A 42 -14.53 -5.76 2.32
N TRP A 43 -13.72 -5.55 3.33
CA TRP A 43 -12.32 -5.27 3.28
C TRP A 43 -11.59 -6.63 3.23
N THR A 44 -10.72 -6.87 2.24
CA THR A 44 -9.97 -8.13 2.16
C THR A 44 -9.05 -8.32 3.36
N ASP A 45 -8.57 -9.55 3.52
CA ASP A 45 -7.46 -9.86 4.41
C ASP A 45 -6.17 -9.13 3.99
N TRP A 46 -5.25 -9.05 4.94
CA TRP A 46 -3.93 -8.47 4.73
C TRP A 46 -3.07 -9.41 3.89
N THR A 47 -2.44 -8.87 2.84
CA THR A 47 -1.46 -9.60 2.02
C THR A 47 -0.13 -8.83 1.97
N LYS A 48 0.98 -9.55 2.09
CA LYS A 48 2.32 -8.95 2.09
C LYS A 48 2.70 -8.54 0.66
N ARG A 49 3.32 -7.36 0.51
CA ARG A 49 3.84 -6.85 -0.76
C ARG A 49 5.31 -7.22 -0.91
N ALA A 50 5.58 -8.27 -1.67
CA ALA A 50 6.92 -8.87 -1.80
C ALA A 50 7.92 -7.97 -2.54
N GLU A 51 7.44 -7.02 -3.35
CA GLU A 51 8.26 -6.04 -4.06
C GLU A 51 8.94 -5.02 -3.13
N PHE A 52 8.57 -4.96 -1.85
CA PHE A 52 9.25 -4.17 -0.84
C PHE A 52 10.13 -5.08 0.03
N ALA A 53 11.44 -4.92 -0.10
CA ALA A 53 12.36 -5.50 0.88
C ALA A 53 12.03 -4.96 2.29
N SER A 54 12.07 -5.83 3.30
CA SER A 54 11.82 -5.42 4.69
C SER A 54 12.81 -4.34 5.09
N GLY A 55 12.32 -3.28 5.73
CA GLY A 55 13.17 -2.17 6.17
C GLY A 55 13.67 -1.25 5.05
N ALA A 56 13.24 -1.40 3.80
CA ALA A 56 13.65 -0.50 2.72
C ALA A 56 13.02 0.90 2.81
N LEU A 57 11.84 1.00 3.43
CA LEU A 57 11.04 2.21 3.50
C LEU A 57 11.22 2.93 4.86
N ALA A 58 11.44 4.24 4.84
CA ALA A 58 11.57 5.10 6.02
C ALA A 58 10.41 6.10 6.16
N GLY A 59 9.36 5.70 6.88
CA GLY A 59 8.19 6.54 7.15
C GLY A 59 6.92 5.94 6.54
N ALA A 60 6.06 6.80 5.97
CA ALA A 60 4.85 6.40 5.28
C ALA A 60 5.04 6.47 3.74
N PRO A 61 4.48 5.52 2.97
CA PRO A 61 4.38 5.68 1.52
C PRO A 61 3.30 6.72 1.16
N ALA A 62 3.33 7.17 -0.10
CA ALA A 62 2.19 7.76 -0.78
C ALA A 62 1.82 6.87 -1.97
N LEU A 63 0.53 6.81 -2.32
CA LEU A 63 0.02 6.04 -3.45
C LEU A 63 -0.58 6.97 -4.50
N THR A 64 -0.34 6.67 -5.77
CA THR A 64 -0.94 7.36 -6.91
C THR A 64 -1.11 6.42 -8.10
N GLY A 65 -1.94 6.80 -9.08
CA GLY A 65 -2.31 5.96 -10.22
C GLY A 65 -3.59 5.17 -9.96
N GLY A 66 -3.65 3.95 -10.48
CA GLY A 66 -4.81 3.07 -10.38
C GLY A 66 -5.76 3.16 -11.59
N GLY A 67 -6.56 2.11 -11.79
CA GLY A 67 -7.52 1.99 -12.89
C GLY A 67 -6.84 1.78 -14.26
N ARG A 68 -6.56 2.87 -14.99
CA ARG A 68 -5.91 2.79 -16.32
C ARG A 68 -4.39 2.91 -16.26
N THR A 69 -3.83 3.15 -15.09
CA THR A 69 -2.39 3.27 -14.87
C THR A 69 -1.97 2.40 -13.68
N PRO A 70 -0.76 1.82 -13.68
CA PRO A 70 -0.29 1.04 -12.54
C PRO A 70 -0.32 1.88 -11.27
N LEU A 71 -0.89 1.32 -10.20
CA LEU A 71 -0.81 1.95 -8.90
C LEU A 71 0.66 1.96 -8.46
N THR A 72 1.19 3.12 -8.12
CA THR A 72 2.61 3.31 -7.80
C THR A 72 2.74 3.87 -6.40
N ALA A 73 3.62 3.25 -5.60
CA ALA A 73 4.03 3.78 -4.31
C ALA A 73 5.26 4.66 -4.48
N THR A 74 5.23 5.86 -3.89
CA THR A 74 6.40 6.72 -3.71
C THR A 74 6.72 6.86 -2.24
N TYR A 75 7.99 6.72 -1.86
CA TYR A 75 8.38 6.70 -0.46
C TYR A 75 9.84 7.10 -0.28
N ARG A 76 10.18 7.59 0.92
CA ARG A 76 11.58 7.80 1.29
C ARG A 76 12.20 6.48 1.70
N GLY A 77 13.33 6.12 1.09
CA GLY A 77 14.13 4.95 1.46
C GLY A 77 14.90 5.19 2.76
N VAL A 78 15.40 4.12 3.38
CA VAL A 78 16.31 4.23 4.54
C VAL A 78 17.66 4.85 4.20
N ASP A 79 18.00 4.90 2.91
CA ASP A 79 19.13 5.65 2.34
C ASP A 79 18.86 7.16 2.23
N GLY A 80 17.68 7.63 2.62
CA GLY A 80 17.27 9.03 2.54
C GLY A 80 16.81 9.48 1.16
N GLN A 81 16.86 8.62 0.13
CA GLN A 81 16.45 8.96 -1.22
C GLN A 81 14.95 8.73 -1.44
N LEU A 82 14.41 9.32 -2.51
CA LEU A 82 13.03 9.08 -2.93
C LEU A 82 12.99 7.91 -3.91
N TRP A 83 12.17 6.92 -3.62
CA TRP A 83 11.97 5.72 -4.43
C TRP A 83 10.54 5.65 -4.97
N ARG A 84 10.38 4.97 -6.10
CA ARG A 84 9.06 4.61 -6.66
C ARG A 84 9.01 3.12 -7.01
N THR A 85 7.91 2.47 -6.64
CA THR A 85 7.67 1.05 -6.92
C THR A 85 6.24 0.88 -7.45
N PRO A 86 6.05 0.43 -8.70
CA PRO A 86 4.75 -0.03 -9.18
C PRO A 86 4.27 -1.23 -8.36
N LEU A 87 3.02 -1.21 -7.94
CA LEU A 87 2.38 -2.32 -7.25
C LEU A 87 1.81 -3.27 -8.31
N SER A 88 2.19 -4.55 -8.26
CA SER A 88 1.48 -5.60 -9.00
C SER A 88 0.05 -5.74 -8.51
N ASP A 89 -0.86 -6.18 -9.36
CA ASP A 89 -2.22 -6.58 -8.94
C ASP A 89 -2.20 -7.75 -7.96
#